data_AF-A0A3N8PT78-F1
#
_entry.id   AF-A0A3N8PT78-F1
#
_cell.length_a   1.000
_cell.length_b   1.000
_cell.length_c   1.000
_cell.angle_alpha   90.00
_cell.angle_beta   90.00
_cell.angle_gamma   90.00
#
_symmetry.space_group_name_H-M   'P 1'
#
loop_
_entity.id
_entity.type
_entity.pdbx_description
1 polymer ?
#
loop_
_entity_poly.entity_id
_entity_poly.type
_entity_poly.pdbx_seq_one_letter_code
_entity_poly.pdbx_strand_id
1 'polypeptide(L)'
;MKVCYLGRRSRRSNSLPEGTDDVLELLWDIWDDYGYETSFPISCRIAGERVDLGVLRLLVVEERTSYKALDQLRTSGWDGTFPAPGIDYVSVPSDITFYQQLKARLGIETAVTVATALRDASLLVKIRLDAQATELAASEGFVNSLQRERGSIAAYLDGWKVLENQAIAANNFQFRFRNVFDEESTLALNFASESLLPHDVNVLIGPNGAGKSQLLHQMVETWITPETDETDERDSGFSEQPNLSQVVVVSYSPFERFPVDMVGLKVRDRDVYRYFGFRGRSKETAEGKPGRIRLSHEFPRTHAAQSLIGCVSDDQRFKAITDWSMKVSTMESVLGEAFEFDFAAVEIDPQKRVRNLYFNYDAVEDGSAVVNFEGRRYIPVSTETMNDLVVDKLSDACLVKSGVTFFKENTPIELSSGQRLFAYIVINLLGVIRRNSLVLIDEPELFLHPTLEIQFVEMLKEILSRFNSKALLATHSEVIVREVPADCVHVFQRTDDGLVISNPPFQTFGGDIQRISSYVFGDNGVSKPFEKWLSRKVDELGSADALIEAMGDDLNEELIVQIKAMKGHRQW
;
A
#
# COMPACT_ATOMS: atom_id res chain seq x y z
N MET A 1 -32.22 -1.80 9.88
CA MET A 1 -31.89 -2.31 8.54
C MET A 1 -32.37 -3.76 8.42
N LYS A 2 -33.07 -4.11 7.34
CA LYS A 2 -33.46 -5.50 7.05
C LYS A 2 -32.31 -6.25 6.37
N VAL A 3 -31.98 -7.45 6.84
CA VAL A 3 -30.98 -8.33 6.22
C VAL A 3 -31.69 -9.54 5.64
N CYS A 4 -31.56 -9.79 4.34
CA CYS A 4 -32.32 -10.87 3.69
C CYS A 4 -31.58 -11.61 2.56
N TYR A 5 -32.11 -12.78 2.22
CA TYR A 5 -31.76 -13.57 1.03
C TYR A 5 -33.04 -13.92 0.28
N LEU A 6 -33.19 -13.43 -0.96
CA LEU A 6 -34.39 -13.61 -1.78
C LEU A 6 -34.26 -14.67 -2.88
N GLY A 7 -33.15 -15.41 -2.94
CA GLY A 7 -32.89 -16.37 -4.02
C GLY A 7 -32.51 -15.71 -5.35
N ARG A 8 -32.20 -14.40 -5.35
CA ARG A 8 -31.79 -13.68 -6.55
C ARG A 8 -30.33 -13.99 -6.88
N ARG A 9 -30.09 -14.34 -8.15
CA ARG A 9 -28.73 -14.52 -8.69
C ARG A 9 -28.07 -13.17 -8.96
N SER A 10 -26.80 -13.04 -8.60
CA SER A 10 -25.98 -11.89 -8.96
C SER A 10 -25.80 -11.75 -10.48
N ARG A 11 -25.86 -10.52 -10.99
CA ARG A 11 -25.67 -10.11 -12.38
C ARG A 11 -24.62 -9.00 -12.45
N ARG A 12 -24.12 -8.68 -13.65
CA ARG A 12 -23.16 -7.58 -13.87
C ARG A 12 -23.65 -6.23 -13.32
N SER A 13 -24.95 -5.98 -13.37
CA SER A 13 -25.59 -4.85 -12.69
C SER A 13 -26.81 -5.36 -11.95
N ASN A 14 -26.72 -5.37 -10.63
CA ASN A 14 -27.79 -5.80 -9.74
C ASN A 14 -28.76 -4.64 -9.51
N SER A 15 -30.07 -4.86 -9.63
CA SER A 15 -31.06 -3.88 -9.21
C SER A 15 -31.09 -3.79 -7.69
N LEU A 16 -31.34 -2.58 -7.16
CA LEU A 16 -31.57 -2.39 -5.73
C LEU A 16 -32.84 -3.13 -5.30
N PRO A 17 -32.93 -3.59 -4.05
CA PRO A 17 -34.15 -4.19 -3.54
C PRO A 17 -35.28 -3.15 -3.48
N GLU A 18 -36.50 -3.57 -3.84
CA GLU A 18 -37.70 -2.71 -3.88
C GLU A 18 -38.05 -2.15 -2.49
N GLY A 19 -38.77 -1.03 -2.45
CA GLY A 19 -39.24 -0.36 -1.23
C GLY A 19 -38.42 0.86 -0.83
N THR A 20 -38.68 1.36 0.38
CA THR A 20 -38.05 2.57 0.95
C THR A 20 -37.15 2.30 2.16
N ASP A 21 -37.26 1.12 2.79
CA ASP A 21 -36.49 0.80 4.00
C ASP A 21 -35.03 0.45 3.73
N ASP A 22 -34.15 0.64 4.70
CA ASP A 22 -32.75 0.20 4.59
C ASP A 22 -32.67 -1.33 4.53
N VAL A 23 -31.96 -1.83 3.53
CA VAL A 23 -31.93 -3.26 3.20
C VAL A 23 -30.55 -3.71 2.75
N LEU A 24 -30.12 -4.86 3.27
CA LEU A 24 -28.96 -5.63 2.85
C LEU A 24 -29.47 -6.95 2.30
N GLU A 25 -29.36 -7.14 0.99
CA GLU A 25 -29.73 -8.39 0.34
C GLU A 25 -28.48 -9.17 -0.09
N LEU A 26 -28.41 -10.43 0.33
CA LEU A 26 -27.45 -11.40 -0.17
C LEU A 26 -27.95 -11.99 -1.49
N LEU A 27 -27.12 -11.90 -2.53
CA LEU A 27 -27.35 -12.53 -3.83
C LEU A 27 -26.47 -13.76 -3.93
N TRP A 28 -26.90 -14.82 -4.61
CA TRP A 28 -26.04 -15.97 -4.85
C TRP A 28 -25.29 -15.85 -6.18
N ASP A 29 -24.08 -16.41 -6.22
CA ASP A 29 -23.36 -16.70 -7.45
C ASP A 29 -22.92 -18.17 -7.49
N ILE A 30 -22.20 -18.56 -8.55
CA ILE A 30 -21.70 -19.93 -8.75
C ILE A 30 -20.18 -19.97 -8.63
N TRP A 31 -19.61 -19.07 -7.84
CA TRP A 31 -18.18 -19.06 -7.66
C TRP A 31 -17.75 -20.23 -6.76
N ASP A 32 -16.85 -21.06 -7.29
CA ASP A 32 -16.34 -22.25 -6.61
C ASP A 32 -14.92 -22.01 -6.04
N ASP A 33 -14.80 -22.08 -4.72
CA ASP A 33 -13.58 -22.00 -3.93
C ASP A 33 -13.19 -23.39 -3.42
N TYR A 34 -12.41 -24.15 -4.20
CA TYR A 34 -11.95 -25.50 -3.83
C TYR A 34 -13.07 -26.50 -3.50
N GLY A 35 -14.16 -26.45 -4.27
CA GLY A 35 -15.36 -27.25 -4.06
C GLY A 35 -16.37 -26.59 -3.13
N TYR A 36 -16.15 -25.35 -2.68
CA TYR A 36 -17.06 -24.58 -1.84
C TYR A 36 -17.66 -23.38 -2.57
N GLU A 37 -18.99 -23.31 -2.64
CA GLU A 37 -19.77 -22.20 -3.20
C GLU A 37 -20.39 -21.38 -2.04
N THR A 38 -19.58 -20.49 -1.44
CA THR A 38 -19.95 -19.71 -0.24
C THR A 38 -20.09 -18.21 -0.49
N SER A 39 -19.87 -17.74 -1.72
CA SER A 39 -19.83 -16.32 -2.06
C SER A 39 -21.24 -15.73 -2.25
N PHE A 40 -21.50 -14.60 -1.59
CA PHE A 40 -22.75 -13.85 -1.70
C PHE A 40 -22.48 -12.35 -1.97
N PRO A 41 -22.51 -11.90 -3.24
CA PRO A 41 -22.50 -10.49 -3.57
C PRO A 41 -23.64 -9.74 -2.88
N ILE A 42 -23.34 -8.54 -2.35
CA ILE A 42 -24.30 -7.77 -1.56
C ILE A 42 -24.98 -6.70 -2.42
N SER A 43 -26.30 -6.66 -2.39
CA SER A 43 -27.09 -5.51 -2.88
C SER A 43 -27.62 -4.73 -1.69
N CYS A 44 -27.11 -3.52 -1.49
CA CYS A 44 -27.46 -2.72 -0.32
C CYS A 44 -28.03 -1.35 -0.68
N ARG A 45 -29.10 -0.96 0.03
CA ARG A 45 -29.70 0.37 0.00
C ARG A 45 -29.77 0.92 1.42
N ILE A 46 -29.21 2.12 1.63
CA ILE A 46 -29.28 2.85 2.91
C ILE A 46 -29.68 4.29 2.61
N ALA A 47 -30.69 4.81 3.31
CA ALA A 47 -31.23 6.15 3.11
C ALA A 47 -31.60 6.46 1.64
N GLY A 48 -32.05 5.44 0.90
CA GLY A 48 -32.39 5.56 -0.53
C GLY A 48 -31.20 5.48 -1.50
N GLU A 49 -29.96 5.53 -1.01
CA GLU A 49 -28.75 5.42 -1.84
C GLU A 49 -28.27 3.97 -1.97
N ARG A 50 -27.67 3.64 -3.12
CA ARG A 50 -26.91 2.38 -3.28
C ARG A 50 -25.64 2.46 -2.45
N VAL A 51 -25.39 1.43 -1.64
CA VAL A 51 -24.15 1.29 -0.88
C VAL A 51 -23.43 0.03 -1.35
N ASP A 52 -22.14 0.17 -1.65
CA ASP A 52 -21.29 -0.95 -2.00
C ASP A 52 -20.66 -1.53 -0.73
N LEU A 53 -21.10 -2.73 -0.35
CA LEU A 53 -20.59 -3.49 0.79
C LEU A 53 -19.76 -4.71 0.36
N GLY A 54 -19.45 -4.84 -0.93
CA GLY A 54 -18.66 -5.95 -1.47
C GLY A 54 -19.39 -7.30 -1.47
N VAL A 55 -18.67 -8.35 -1.08
CA VAL A 55 -19.14 -9.74 -1.05
C VAL A 55 -19.12 -10.24 0.38
N LEU A 56 -20.15 -10.97 0.81
CA LEU A 56 -20.13 -11.74 2.04
C LEU A 56 -19.82 -13.20 1.70
N ARG A 57 -18.92 -13.85 2.43
CA ARG A 57 -18.80 -15.31 2.38
C ARG A 57 -19.56 -15.93 3.54
N LEU A 58 -20.41 -16.91 3.27
CA LEU A 58 -21.23 -17.58 4.26
C LEU A 58 -21.06 -19.09 4.12
N LEU A 59 -20.62 -19.75 5.18
CA LEU A 59 -20.44 -21.20 5.25
C LEU A 59 -21.53 -21.81 6.14
N VAL A 60 -22.29 -22.74 5.59
CA VAL A 60 -23.27 -23.55 6.33
C VAL A 60 -22.60 -24.85 6.77
N VAL A 61 -22.89 -25.30 8.00
CA VAL A 61 -22.36 -26.56 8.55
C VAL A 61 -22.60 -27.72 7.57
N GLU A 62 -21.56 -28.52 7.32
CA GLU A 62 -21.57 -29.73 6.48
C GLU A 62 -21.98 -29.50 5.00
N GLU A 63 -22.16 -28.26 4.57
CA GLU A 63 -22.60 -27.92 3.23
C GLU A 63 -21.49 -27.26 2.42
N ARG A 64 -21.25 -27.79 1.22
CA ARG A 64 -20.30 -27.19 0.26
C ARG A 64 -20.92 -26.07 -0.56
N THR A 65 -22.24 -26.07 -0.75
CA THR A 65 -22.96 -25.03 -1.50
C THR A 65 -23.96 -24.32 -0.59
N SER A 66 -23.55 -23.19 -0.02
CA SER A 66 -24.37 -22.48 0.98
C SER A 66 -25.69 -21.95 0.43
N TYR A 67 -25.71 -21.49 -0.83
CA TYR A 67 -26.95 -20.92 -1.39
C TYR A 67 -28.06 -21.97 -1.57
N LYS A 68 -27.71 -23.25 -1.81
CA LYS A 68 -28.68 -24.35 -1.93
C LYS A 68 -29.37 -24.63 -0.60
N ALA A 69 -28.64 -24.57 0.50
CA ALA A 69 -29.21 -24.69 1.85
C ALA A 69 -30.21 -23.55 2.13
N LEU A 70 -29.85 -22.30 1.77
CA LEU A 70 -30.75 -21.15 1.90
C LEU A 70 -31.99 -21.27 0.99
N ASP A 71 -31.84 -21.77 -0.23
CA ASP A 71 -32.97 -22.02 -1.16
C ASP A 71 -33.93 -23.10 -0.62
N GLN A 72 -33.40 -24.15 0.02
CA GLN A 72 -34.21 -25.18 0.69
C GLN A 72 -35.01 -24.60 1.86
N LEU A 73 -34.41 -23.73 2.68
CA LEU A 73 -35.13 -23.04 3.75
C LEU A 73 -36.26 -22.17 3.22
N ARG A 74 -36.01 -21.40 2.15
CA ARG A 74 -37.06 -20.59 1.49
C ARG A 74 -38.21 -21.46 0.99
N THR A 75 -37.88 -22.59 0.34
CA THR A 75 -38.88 -23.56 -0.13
C THR A 75 -39.68 -24.16 1.03
N SER A 76 -39.06 -24.27 2.21
CA SER A 76 -39.68 -24.76 3.46
C SER A 76 -40.45 -23.70 4.24
N GLY A 77 -40.58 -22.48 3.71
CA GLY A 77 -41.40 -21.40 4.28
C GLY A 77 -40.65 -20.29 5.01
N TRP A 78 -39.31 -20.28 5.00
CA TRP A 78 -38.54 -19.14 5.48
C TRP A 78 -38.72 -17.92 4.55
N ASP A 79 -39.02 -16.76 5.12
CA ASP A 79 -39.25 -15.51 4.37
C ASP A 79 -37.96 -14.92 3.76
N GLY A 80 -36.80 -15.47 4.16
CA GLY A 80 -35.49 -15.02 3.74
C GLY A 80 -34.86 -13.99 4.67
N THR A 81 -35.52 -13.62 5.79
CA THR A 81 -34.99 -12.63 6.73
C THR A 81 -34.01 -13.30 7.70
N PHE A 82 -32.80 -12.75 7.81
CA PHE A 82 -31.77 -13.26 8.73
C PHE A 82 -32.08 -12.86 10.19
N PRO A 83 -31.69 -13.68 11.19
CA PRO A 83 -30.90 -14.92 11.07
C PRO A 83 -31.68 -16.08 10.46
N ALA A 84 -31.00 -16.92 9.65
CA ALA A 84 -31.63 -18.05 8.98
C ALA A 84 -31.97 -19.15 10.00
N PRO A 85 -33.24 -19.60 10.10
CA PRO A 85 -33.64 -20.54 11.13
C PRO A 85 -33.25 -21.98 10.78
N GLY A 86 -32.92 -22.78 11.79
CA GLY A 86 -32.76 -24.23 11.65
C GLY A 86 -31.50 -24.69 10.90
N ILE A 87 -30.58 -23.77 10.60
CA ILE A 87 -29.25 -24.07 10.07
C ILE A 87 -28.19 -23.36 10.90
N ASP A 88 -27.02 -23.98 11.02
CA ASP A 88 -25.84 -23.37 11.62
C ASP A 88 -24.89 -22.90 10.51
N TYR A 89 -24.40 -21.67 10.67
CA TYR A 89 -23.55 -21.02 9.69
C TYR A 89 -22.71 -19.92 10.34
N VAL A 90 -21.63 -19.56 9.64
CA VAL A 90 -20.82 -18.37 9.95
C VAL A 90 -20.59 -17.56 8.68
N SER A 91 -20.39 -16.25 8.83
CA SER A 91 -20.04 -15.38 7.71
C SER A 91 -18.77 -14.58 7.95
N VAL A 92 -18.07 -14.23 6.88
CA VAL A 92 -16.95 -13.28 6.86
C VAL A 92 -17.11 -12.35 5.65
N PRO A 93 -17.13 -11.02 5.82
CA PRO A 93 -17.14 -10.11 4.69
C PRO A 93 -15.81 -10.12 3.94
N SER A 94 -15.83 -9.79 2.66
CA SER A 94 -14.65 -9.82 1.80
C SER A 94 -13.58 -8.83 2.23
N ASP A 95 -13.97 -7.75 2.92
CA ASP A 95 -13.09 -6.66 3.34
C ASP A 95 -13.64 -5.98 4.62
N ILE A 96 -12.74 -5.42 5.44
CA ILE A 96 -13.08 -4.74 6.70
C ILE A 96 -13.93 -3.47 6.50
N THR A 97 -13.87 -2.86 5.31
CA THR A 97 -14.71 -1.71 4.93
C THR A 97 -16.20 -2.01 5.04
N PHE A 98 -16.63 -3.28 4.99
CA PHE A 98 -17.99 -3.70 5.30
C PHE A 98 -18.49 -3.12 6.64
N TYR A 99 -17.74 -3.34 7.72
CA TYR A 99 -18.12 -2.87 9.05
C TYR A 99 -18.06 -1.35 9.15
N GLN A 100 -17.07 -0.73 8.52
CA GLN A 100 -16.86 0.72 8.54
C GLN A 100 -17.99 1.47 7.82
N GLN A 101 -18.40 0.99 6.64
CA GLN A 101 -19.52 1.55 5.87
C GLN A 101 -20.84 1.46 6.66
N LEU A 102 -21.10 0.32 7.31
CA LEU A 102 -22.28 0.14 8.15
C LEU A 102 -22.24 1.06 9.38
N LYS A 103 -21.13 1.08 10.12
CA LYS A 103 -20.94 1.94 11.29
C LYS A 103 -21.15 3.41 10.94
N ALA A 104 -20.56 3.86 9.84
CA ALA A 104 -20.58 5.27 9.49
C ALA A 104 -21.94 5.76 8.98
N ARG A 105 -22.74 4.89 8.33
CA ARG A 105 -24.07 5.25 7.83
C ARG A 105 -25.21 5.00 8.81
N LEU A 106 -25.11 3.95 9.63
CA LEU A 106 -26.21 3.46 10.46
C LEU A 106 -25.89 3.47 11.96
N GLY A 107 -24.68 3.86 12.34
CA GLY A 107 -24.19 3.79 13.71
C GLY A 107 -23.69 2.39 14.10
N ILE A 108 -22.94 2.36 15.21
CA ILE A 108 -22.29 1.13 15.70
C ILE A 108 -23.31 0.06 16.11
N GLU A 109 -24.40 0.44 16.78
CA GLU A 109 -25.43 -0.51 17.25
C GLU A 109 -26.09 -1.26 16.09
N THR A 110 -26.41 -0.55 15.01
CA THR A 110 -26.98 -1.17 13.81
C THR A 110 -25.95 -2.07 13.12
N ALA A 111 -24.68 -1.66 13.05
CA ALA A 111 -23.62 -2.49 12.48
C ALA A 111 -23.45 -3.81 13.25
N VAL A 112 -23.45 -3.76 14.59
CA VAL A 112 -23.41 -4.95 15.46
C VAL A 112 -24.65 -5.82 15.26
N THR A 113 -25.83 -5.21 15.08
CA THR A 113 -27.08 -5.94 14.82
C THR A 113 -27.02 -6.69 13.49
N VAL A 114 -26.52 -6.05 12.42
CA VAL A 114 -26.33 -6.67 11.11
C VAL A 114 -25.30 -7.81 11.18
N ALA A 115 -24.14 -7.58 11.80
CA ALA A 115 -23.12 -8.62 12.01
C ALA A 115 -23.67 -9.81 12.81
N THR A 116 -24.50 -9.55 13.82
CA THR A 116 -25.18 -10.59 14.60
C THR A 116 -26.17 -11.40 13.76
N ALA A 117 -27.01 -10.73 12.96
CA ALA A 117 -27.98 -11.41 12.09
C ALA A 117 -27.30 -12.31 11.04
N LEU A 118 -26.12 -11.89 10.56
CA LEU A 118 -25.31 -12.64 9.61
C LEU A 118 -24.46 -13.74 10.25
N ARG A 119 -24.48 -13.90 11.59
CA ARG A 119 -23.56 -14.78 12.32
C ARG A 119 -22.10 -14.54 11.94
N ASP A 120 -21.69 -13.27 12.04
CA ASP A 120 -20.33 -12.85 11.72
C ASP A 120 -19.27 -13.58 12.56
N ALA A 121 -18.30 -14.22 11.90
CA ALA A 121 -17.29 -15.04 12.56
C ALA A 121 -16.32 -14.20 13.40
N SER A 122 -15.99 -12.97 12.98
CA SER A 122 -15.10 -12.10 13.76
C SER A 122 -15.73 -11.79 15.12
N LEU A 123 -16.99 -11.37 15.13
CA LEU A 123 -17.76 -11.08 16.34
C LEU A 123 -18.01 -12.33 17.20
N LEU A 124 -18.47 -13.43 16.58
CA LEU A 124 -18.86 -14.63 17.30
C LEU A 124 -17.67 -15.36 17.93
N VAL A 125 -16.55 -15.46 17.21
CA VAL A 125 -15.37 -16.20 17.70
C VAL A 125 -14.51 -15.35 18.63
N LYS A 126 -14.26 -14.07 18.30
CA LYS A 126 -13.30 -13.25 19.07
C LYS A 126 -13.89 -12.60 20.31
N ILE A 127 -15.19 -12.32 20.32
CA ILE A 127 -15.84 -11.58 21.41
C ILE A 127 -16.86 -12.45 22.14
N ARG A 128 -17.77 -13.10 21.42
CA ARG A 128 -18.85 -13.88 22.06
C ARG A 128 -18.44 -15.28 22.47
N LEU A 129 -17.29 -15.77 22.00
CA LEU A 129 -16.75 -17.11 22.28
C LEU A 129 -17.78 -18.21 21.97
N ASP A 130 -18.52 -18.05 20.87
CA ASP A 130 -19.54 -19.01 20.45
C ASP A 130 -18.89 -20.34 20.03
N ALA A 131 -19.28 -21.43 20.67
CA ALA A 131 -18.65 -22.74 20.49
C ALA A 131 -18.79 -23.27 19.06
N GLN A 132 -19.98 -23.13 18.46
CA GLN A 132 -20.24 -23.59 17.10
C GLN A 132 -19.48 -22.76 16.06
N ALA A 133 -19.46 -21.43 16.24
CA ALA A 133 -18.70 -20.54 15.36
C ALA A 133 -17.20 -20.83 15.44
N THR A 134 -16.70 -21.17 16.64
CA THR A 134 -15.29 -21.55 16.85
C THR A 134 -14.95 -22.86 16.15
N GLU A 135 -15.84 -23.86 16.22
CA GLU A 135 -15.69 -25.13 15.50
C GLU A 135 -15.71 -24.92 13.98
N LEU A 136 -16.67 -24.15 13.47
CA LEU A 136 -16.74 -23.78 12.06
C LEU A 136 -15.51 -23.00 11.60
N ALA A 137 -14.98 -22.08 12.41
CA ALA A 137 -13.78 -21.31 12.08
C ALA A 137 -12.51 -22.17 12.01
N ALA A 138 -12.52 -23.36 12.60
CA ALA A 138 -11.44 -24.34 12.48
C ALA A 138 -11.63 -25.33 11.31
N SER A 139 -12.76 -25.26 10.60
CA SER A 139 -13.07 -26.19 9.51
C SER A 139 -12.29 -25.88 8.22
N GLU A 140 -12.09 -26.90 7.39
CA GLU A 140 -11.46 -26.77 6.07
C GLU A 140 -12.22 -25.77 5.17
N GLY A 141 -13.55 -25.81 5.20
CA GLY A 141 -14.38 -24.88 4.42
C GLY A 141 -14.17 -23.42 4.82
N PHE A 142 -13.88 -23.15 6.11
CA PHE A 142 -13.61 -21.79 6.55
C PHE A 142 -12.26 -21.29 6.06
N VAL A 143 -11.20 -22.09 6.21
CA VAL A 143 -9.85 -21.73 5.76
C VAL A 143 -9.78 -21.60 4.24
N ASN A 144 -10.29 -22.60 3.51
CA ASN A 144 -10.17 -22.67 2.06
C ASN A 144 -11.14 -21.76 1.30
N SER A 145 -12.29 -21.42 1.91
CA SER A 145 -13.33 -20.61 1.27
C SER A 145 -13.46 -19.22 1.92
N LEU A 146 -13.80 -19.14 3.21
CA LEU A 146 -14.09 -17.86 3.89
C LEU A 146 -12.83 -17.00 4.05
N GLN A 147 -11.68 -17.62 4.31
CA GLN A 147 -10.38 -16.96 4.46
C GLN A 147 -9.49 -17.04 3.21
N ARG A 148 -10.05 -17.35 2.04
CA ARG A 148 -9.29 -17.47 0.79
C ARG A 148 -8.55 -16.18 0.41
N GLU A 149 -9.17 -15.03 0.68
CA GLU A 149 -8.64 -13.71 0.31
C GLU A 149 -8.11 -12.95 1.52
N ARG A 150 -7.04 -12.18 1.32
CA ARG A 150 -6.37 -11.40 2.37
C ARG A 150 -7.32 -10.41 3.06
N GLY A 151 -8.18 -9.74 2.28
CA GLY A 151 -9.20 -8.84 2.83
C GLY A 151 -10.15 -9.55 3.81
N SER A 152 -10.50 -10.81 3.55
CA SER A 152 -11.38 -11.61 4.41
C SER A 152 -10.67 -12.13 5.65
N ILE A 153 -9.38 -12.49 5.53
CA ILE A 153 -8.51 -12.79 6.68
C ILE A 153 -8.45 -11.59 7.62
N ALA A 154 -8.15 -10.40 7.08
CA ALA A 154 -8.11 -9.15 7.85
C ALA A 154 -9.47 -8.83 8.49
N ALA A 155 -10.56 -8.97 7.72
CA ALA A 155 -11.91 -8.75 8.23
C ALA A 155 -12.29 -9.72 9.37
N TYR A 156 -11.80 -10.96 9.35
CA TYR A 156 -11.98 -11.91 10.45
C TYR A 156 -11.12 -11.55 11.68
N LEU A 157 -9.85 -11.19 11.48
CA LEU A 157 -8.92 -10.89 12.57
C LEU A 157 -9.26 -9.58 13.30
N ASP A 158 -9.75 -8.58 12.59
CA ASP A 158 -9.96 -7.22 13.10
C ASP A 158 -11.40 -6.69 13.05
N GLY A 159 -12.33 -7.37 12.37
CA GLY A 159 -13.72 -6.89 12.23
C GLY A 159 -14.37 -6.54 13.56
N TRP A 160 -14.15 -7.39 14.57
CA TRP A 160 -14.61 -7.16 15.94
C TRP A 160 -14.08 -5.87 16.58
N LYS A 161 -12.86 -5.42 16.24
CA LYS A 161 -12.31 -4.15 16.75
C LYS A 161 -13.13 -2.98 16.25
N VAL A 162 -13.56 -2.99 14.99
CA VAL A 162 -14.46 -1.95 14.44
C VAL A 162 -15.80 -1.96 15.18
N LEU A 163 -16.34 -3.15 15.45
CA LEU A 163 -17.62 -3.37 16.12
C LEU A 163 -17.61 -3.00 17.63
N GLU A 164 -16.46 -3.08 18.29
CA GLU A 164 -16.24 -2.65 19.69
C GLU A 164 -15.64 -1.23 19.80
N ASN A 165 -15.55 -0.51 18.68
CA ASN A 165 -14.95 0.83 18.60
C ASN A 165 -13.49 0.90 19.10
N GLN A 166 -12.72 -0.18 18.90
CA GLN A 166 -11.29 -0.25 19.18
C GLN A 166 -10.48 0.19 17.96
N ALA A 167 -9.34 0.83 18.21
CA ALA A 167 -8.37 1.15 17.17
C ALA A 167 -7.76 -0.14 16.62
N ILE A 168 -7.58 -0.18 15.31
CA ILE A 168 -6.79 -1.20 14.63
C ILE A 168 -5.38 -0.62 14.54
N ALA A 169 -4.39 -1.32 15.08
CA ALA A 169 -2.98 -1.00 14.90
C ALA A 169 -2.31 -2.17 14.17
N ALA A 170 -1.42 -1.88 13.22
CA ALA A 170 -0.59 -2.93 12.65
C ALA A 170 0.43 -3.37 13.70
N ASN A 171 0.47 -4.68 13.95
CA ASN A 171 1.36 -5.28 14.93
C ASN A 171 2.81 -5.32 14.41
N ASN A 172 3.76 -5.40 15.33
CA ASN A 172 5.13 -5.79 15.01
C ASN A 172 5.11 -7.17 14.35
N PHE A 173 5.98 -7.39 13.36
CA PHE A 173 6.17 -8.71 12.78
C PHE A 173 7.63 -8.94 12.42
N GLN A 174 8.00 -10.21 12.34
CA GLN A 174 9.34 -10.64 11.98
C GLN A 174 9.32 -11.30 10.61
N PHE A 175 10.38 -11.07 9.83
CA PHE A 175 10.58 -11.68 8.53
C PHE A 175 11.93 -12.38 8.50
N ARG A 176 11.91 -13.70 8.31
CA ARG A 176 13.09 -14.52 8.04
C ARG A 176 13.43 -14.45 6.57
N PHE A 177 14.71 -14.33 6.25
CA PHE A 177 15.20 -14.21 4.88
C PHE A 177 16.62 -14.75 4.74
N ARG A 178 17.00 -15.08 3.50
CA ARG A 178 18.36 -15.51 3.18
C ARG A 178 19.21 -14.29 2.82
N ASN A 179 20.30 -14.08 3.55
CA ASN A 179 21.15 -12.90 3.41
C ASN A 179 22.13 -13.01 2.22
N VAL A 180 23.00 -12.01 2.03
CA VAL A 180 24.00 -11.98 0.94
C VAL A 180 25.12 -13.03 1.07
N PHE A 181 25.24 -13.67 2.23
CA PHE A 181 26.16 -14.76 2.53
C PHE A 181 25.47 -16.13 2.51
N ASP A 182 24.21 -16.19 2.04
CA ASP A 182 23.43 -17.41 1.92
C ASP A 182 22.97 -18.02 3.26
N GLU A 183 23.04 -17.23 4.35
CA GLU A 183 22.65 -17.62 5.71
C GLU A 183 21.25 -17.10 6.07
N GLU A 184 20.56 -17.80 6.97
CA GLU A 184 19.28 -17.32 7.52
C GLU A 184 19.51 -16.08 8.40
N SER A 185 18.70 -15.04 8.19
CA SER A 185 18.69 -13.82 8.99
C SER A 185 17.24 -13.42 9.27
N THR A 186 17.01 -12.72 10.38
CA THR A 186 15.66 -12.26 10.76
C THR A 186 15.66 -10.74 10.89
N LEU A 187 14.69 -10.09 10.25
CA LEU A 187 14.38 -8.68 10.42
C LEU A 187 13.15 -8.55 11.32
N ALA A 188 13.28 -7.85 12.44
CA ALA A 188 12.15 -7.49 13.30
C ALA A 188 11.69 -6.07 12.96
N LEU A 189 10.45 -5.93 12.47
CA LEU A 189 9.87 -4.62 12.17
C LEU A 189 9.06 -4.10 13.35
N ASN A 190 9.41 -2.90 13.80
CA ASN A 190 8.82 -2.26 14.96
C ASN A 190 7.82 -1.18 14.50
N PHE A 191 6.53 -1.48 14.60
CA PHE A 191 5.42 -0.62 14.21
C PHE A 191 4.51 -0.20 15.38
N ALA A 192 4.57 -0.94 16.49
CA ALA A 192 3.83 -0.71 17.71
C ALA A 192 4.78 -0.18 18.80
N SER A 193 4.45 0.99 19.35
CA SER A 193 5.21 1.67 20.40
C SER A 193 4.30 2.51 21.28
N GLU A 194 4.63 2.64 22.56
CA GLU A 194 3.97 3.58 23.49
C GLU A 194 4.54 5.01 23.36
N SER A 195 5.59 5.18 22.56
CA SER A 195 6.23 6.47 22.30
C SER A 195 5.35 7.38 21.45
N LEU A 196 5.47 8.69 21.66
CA LEU A 196 4.82 9.72 20.83
C LEU A 196 5.47 9.87 19.44
N LEU A 197 6.61 9.22 19.21
CA LEU A 197 7.29 9.28 17.92
C LEU A 197 6.57 8.42 16.86
N PRO A 198 6.65 8.78 15.56
CA PRO A 198 5.95 8.05 14.51
C PRO A 198 6.67 6.73 14.17
N HIS A 199 6.05 5.59 14.46
CA HIS A 199 6.58 4.24 14.18
C HIS A 199 5.98 3.61 12.91
N ASP A 200 5.35 4.39 12.04
CA ASP A 200 4.70 3.85 10.82
C ASP A 200 5.68 3.44 9.72
N VAL A 201 6.93 3.92 9.82
CA VAL A 201 7.97 3.76 8.79
C VAL A 201 9.19 3.07 9.42
N ASN A 202 9.58 1.92 8.88
CA ASN A 202 10.87 1.29 9.15
C ASN A 202 11.82 1.54 7.98
N VAL A 203 13.11 1.70 8.25
CA VAL A 203 14.13 2.01 7.24
C VAL A 203 15.26 1.00 7.30
N LEU A 204 15.60 0.44 6.14
CA LEU A 204 16.82 -0.32 5.91
C LEU A 204 17.87 0.62 5.32
N ILE A 205 18.99 0.80 6.01
CA ILE A 205 20.12 1.62 5.53
C ILE A 205 21.43 0.84 5.63
N GLY A 206 22.36 1.09 4.71
CA GLY A 206 23.68 0.45 4.71
C GLY A 206 24.35 0.57 3.35
N PRO A 207 25.61 0.13 3.20
CA PRO A 207 26.37 0.25 1.96
C PRO A 207 25.75 -0.52 0.79
N ASN A 208 26.18 -0.19 -0.43
CA ASN A 208 25.73 -0.87 -1.66
C ASN A 208 26.02 -2.37 -1.58
N GLY A 209 25.07 -3.20 -2.01
CA GLY A 209 25.24 -4.65 -1.99
C GLY A 209 25.16 -5.29 -0.60
N ALA A 210 24.66 -4.59 0.43
CA ALA A 210 24.40 -5.17 1.74
C ALA A 210 23.16 -6.10 1.79
N GLY A 211 22.35 -6.13 0.72
CA GLY A 211 21.19 -7.03 0.61
C GLY A 211 19.82 -6.41 0.88
N LYS A 212 19.72 -5.08 1.00
CA LYS A 212 18.45 -4.37 1.29
C LYS A 212 17.34 -4.67 0.26
N SER A 213 17.59 -4.43 -1.03
CA SER A 213 16.62 -4.71 -2.09
C SER A 213 16.36 -6.21 -2.26
N GLN A 214 17.37 -7.07 -1.99
CA GLN A 214 17.20 -8.53 -1.97
C GLN A 214 16.22 -8.98 -0.88
N LEU A 215 16.25 -8.37 0.31
CA LEU A 215 15.27 -8.63 1.37
C LEU A 215 13.87 -8.22 0.92
N LEU A 216 13.72 -7.02 0.35
CA LEU A 216 12.42 -6.57 -0.17
C LEU A 216 11.86 -7.51 -1.23
N HIS A 217 12.72 -8.01 -2.14
CA HIS A 217 12.32 -9.01 -3.14
C HIS A 217 11.81 -10.30 -2.51
N GLN A 218 12.54 -10.88 -1.54
CA GLN A 218 12.12 -12.10 -0.84
C GLN A 218 10.79 -11.90 -0.10
N MET A 219 10.56 -10.73 0.49
CA MET A 219 9.30 -10.40 1.15
C MET A 219 8.13 -10.36 0.16
N VAL A 220 8.32 -9.76 -1.01
CA VAL A 220 7.32 -9.75 -2.09
C VAL A 220 7.05 -11.16 -2.62
N GLU A 221 8.09 -11.94 -2.89
CA GLU A 221 7.97 -13.31 -3.40
C GLU A 221 7.22 -14.22 -2.42
N THR A 222 7.53 -14.10 -1.12
CA THR A 222 6.81 -14.79 -0.04
C THR A 222 5.35 -14.36 0.02
N TRP A 223 5.08 -13.07 -0.16
CA TRP A 223 3.72 -12.53 -0.07
C TRP A 223 2.80 -13.00 -1.21
N ILE A 224 3.31 -13.05 -2.45
CA ILE A 224 2.52 -13.37 -3.64
C ILE A 224 2.45 -14.88 -3.93
N THR A 225 3.37 -15.67 -3.37
CA THR A 225 3.39 -17.13 -3.54
C THR A 225 2.67 -17.79 -2.36
N PRO A 226 1.45 -18.35 -2.53
CA PRO A 226 0.75 -19.06 -1.45
C PRO A 226 1.57 -20.27 -0.99
N GLU A 227 1.53 -20.58 0.31
CA GLU A 227 2.06 -21.84 0.88
C GLU A 227 1.24 -22.99 0.29
N THR A 228 1.81 -23.73 -0.64
CA THR A 228 1.05 -24.76 -1.39
C THR A 228 1.33 -26.20 -0.98
N ASP A 229 2.23 -26.49 -0.05
CA ASP A 229 2.40 -27.86 0.48
C ASP A 229 3.07 -27.85 1.87
N GLU A 230 2.73 -28.81 2.74
CA GLU A 230 3.35 -29.04 4.07
C GLU A 230 4.87 -29.36 4.00
N THR A 231 5.44 -29.44 2.80
CA THR A 231 6.86 -29.71 2.53
C THR A 231 7.67 -28.47 2.11
N ASP A 232 7.06 -27.28 2.06
CA ASP A 232 7.74 -26.04 1.70
C ASP A 232 8.58 -25.54 2.91
N GLU A 233 9.78 -26.11 3.10
CA GLU A 233 10.85 -25.48 3.89
C GLU A 233 11.32 -24.21 3.14
N ARG A 234 10.51 -23.14 3.18
CA ARG A 234 10.94 -21.86 2.62
C ARG A 234 12.04 -21.28 3.49
N ASP A 235 13.16 -20.94 2.84
CA ASP A 235 14.28 -20.19 3.44
C ASP A 235 13.87 -18.77 3.90
N SER A 236 12.68 -18.30 3.51
CA SER A 236 12.15 -16.99 3.89
C SER A 236 10.66 -17.05 4.20
N GLY A 237 10.21 -16.22 5.15
CA GLY A 237 8.86 -16.31 5.68
C GLY A 237 8.57 -15.30 6.78
N PHE A 238 7.31 -14.94 6.95
CA PHE A 238 6.87 -14.21 8.13
C PHE A 238 6.78 -15.17 9.33
N SER A 239 7.36 -14.81 10.48
CA SER A 239 7.30 -15.67 11.68
C SER A 239 5.88 -15.84 12.21
N GLU A 240 5.04 -14.83 12.01
CA GLU A 240 3.60 -14.85 12.28
C GLU A 240 2.88 -14.28 11.06
N GLN A 241 1.66 -14.74 10.79
CA GLN A 241 0.89 -14.24 9.66
C GLN A 241 0.59 -12.75 9.85
N PRO A 242 1.18 -11.85 9.03
CA PRO A 242 1.02 -10.42 9.26
C PRO A 242 -0.40 -10.03 8.87
N ASN A 243 -0.98 -9.14 9.66
CA ASN A 243 -2.32 -8.63 9.41
C ASN A 243 -2.29 -7.52 8.35
N LEU A 244 -1.97 -7.92 7.13
CA LEU A 244 -1.84 -7.05 5.96
C LEU A 244 -2.91 -7.41 4.94
N SER A 245 -3.51 -6.39 4.34
CA SER A 245 -4.48 -6.57 3.25
C SER A 245 -3.80 -6.58 1.88
N GLN A 246 -2.65 -5.90 1.77
CA GLN A 246 -1.98 -5.62 0.51
C GLN A 246 -0.50 -5.27 0.73
N VAL A 247 0.33 -5.59 -0.26
CA VAL A 247 1.70 -5.07 -0.41
C VAL A 247 1.76 -4.15 -1.63
N VAL A 248 2.27 -2.93 -1.45
CA VAL A 248 2.49 -1.97 -2.54
C VAL A 248 3.97 -1.71 -2.66
N VAL A 249 4.56 -2.00 -3.82
CA VAL A 249 5.97 -1.72 -4.11
C VAL A 249 6.09 -0.45 -4.94
N VAL A 250 6.96 0.44 -4.51
CA VAL A 250 7.38 1.63 -5.24
C VAL A 250 8.89 1.55 -5.45
N SER A 251 9.33 1.28 -6.68
CA SER A 251 10.75 1.27 -7.02
C SER A 251 10.96 1.85 -8.41
N TYR A 252 11.75 2.92 -8.47
CA TYR A 252 12.14 3.58 -9.72
C TYR A 252 13.59 3.29 -10.10
N SER A 253 14.25 2.38 -9.39
CA SER A 253 15.56 1.87 -9.80
C SER A 253 15.41 1.14 -11.16
N PRO A 254 16.28 1.40 -12.15
CA PRO A 254 16.23 0.67 -13.42
C PRO A 254 16.75 -0.77 -13.30
N PHE A 255 17.37 -1.14 -12.17
CA PHE A 255 18.03 -2.43 -11.96
C PHE A 255 17.23 -3.40 -11.09
N GLU A 256 16.13 -2.94 -10.48
CA GLU A 256 15.23 -3.76 -9.68
C GLU A 256 14.56 -4.87 -10.50
N ARG A 257 14.18 -5.96 -9.83
CA ARG A 257 13.55 -7.13 -10.47
C ARG A 257 12.24 -7.57 -9.83
N PHE A 258 11.55 -6.68 -9.13
CA PHE A 258 10.24 -6.94 -8.55
C PHE A 258 9.27 -7.45 -9.64
N PRO A 259 8.35 -8.35 -9.29
CA PRO A 259 7.24 -8.70 -10.16
C PRO A 259 6.45 -7.43 -10.51
N VAL A 260 6.25 -7.15 -11.80
CA VAL A 260 5.49 -5.95 -12.22
C VAL A 260 3.97 -6.14 -12.15
N ASP A 261 3.54 -7.40 -12.08
CA ASP A 261 2.16 -7.84 -11.94
C ASP A 261 2.14 -9.29 -11.43
N MET A 262 0.95 -9.81 -11.16
CA MET A 262 0.73 -11.21 -10.77
C MET A 262 0.30 -12.10 -11.95
N VAL A 263 0.58 -11.71 -13.19
CA VAL A 263 0.21 -12.51 -14.35
C VAL A 263 1.04 -13.80 -14.37
N GLY A 264 0.35 -14.94 -14.40
CA GLY A 264 0.97 -16.27 -14.36
C GLY A 264 0.87 -16.95 -12.99
N LEU A 265 0.53 -16.21 -11.94
CA LEU A 265 0.25 -16.79 -10.61
C LEU A 265 -1.22 -17.22 -10.50
N LYS A 266 -1.45 -18.35 -9.81
CA LYS A 266 -2.81 -18.86 -9.53
C LYS A 266 -3.45 -18.17 -8.31
N VAL A 267 -3.44 -16.83 -8.30
CA VAL A 267 -4.00 -16.01 -7.21
C VAL A 267 -5.31 -15.38 -7.68
N ARG A 268 -6.37 -15.49 -6.87
CA ARG A 268 -7.72 -14.94 -7.15
C ARG A 268 -7.75 -13.43 -6.97
N ASP A 269 -7.29 -12.96 -5.81
CA ASP A 269 -7.21 -11.54 -5.52
C ASP A 269 -5.93 -10.95 -6.11
N ARG A 270 -6.05 -10.28 -7.25
CA ARG A 270 -4.92 -9.62 -7.91
C ARG A 270 -4.60 -8.24 -7.34
N ASP A 271 -5.31 -7.82 -6.30
CA ASP A 271 -5.11 -6.51 -5.70
C ASP A 271 -4.31 -6.59 -4.40
N VAL A 272 -3.99 -7.79 -3.91
CA VAL A 272 -3.09 -8.01 -2.77
C VAL A 272 -1.66 -7.54 -3.04
N TYR A 273 -1.30 -7.31 -4.29
CA TYR A 273 0.00 -6.79 -4.69
C TYR A 273 -0.12 -5.76 -5.81
N ARG A 274 0.57 -4.63 -5.64
CA ARG A 274 0.69 -3.57 -6.65
C ARG A 274 2.14 -3.14 -6.77
N TYR A 275 2.58 -2.89 -7.99
CA TYR A 275 3.92 -2.40 -8.29
C TYR A 275 3.84 -1.10 -9.08
N PHE A 276 4.65 -0.12 -8.68
CA PHE A 276 4.87 1.12 -9.41
C PHE A 276 6.35 1.37 -9.60
N GLY A 277 6.73 1.64 -10.84
CA GLY A 277 8.11 1.87 -11.23
C GLY A 277 8.25 2.08 -12.73
N PHE A 278 9.49 2.05 -13.22
CA PHE A 278 9.77 2.16 -14.65
C PHE A 278 9.57 0.84 -15.41
N ARG A 279 9.43 -0.30 -14.73
CA ARG A 279 9.15 -1.58 -15.39
C ARG A 279 7.65 -1.80 -15.52
N GLY A 280 7.23 -2.45 -16.60
CA GLY A 280 5.83 -2.74 -16.81
C GLY A 280 5.61 -3.64 -18.01
N ARG A 281 4.41 -4.22 -18.09
CA ARG A 281 4.05 -5.12 -19.18
C ARG A 281 3.52 -4.36 -20.38
N SER A 282 4.03 -4.66 -21.57
CA SER A 282 3.44 -4.15 -22.82
C SER A 282 2.01 -4.65 -23.00
N LYS A 283 1.25 -4.03 -23.93
CA LYS A 283 -0.07 -4.54 -24.31
C LYS A 283 -0.01 -6.01 -24.69
N GLU A 284 -1.10 -6.71 -24.40
CA GLU A 284 -1.30 -8.10 -24.74
C GLU A 284 -1.14 -8.30 -26.26
N THR A 285 -0.55 -9.43 -26.63
CA THR A 285 -0.39 -9.76 -28.04
C THR A 285 -1.73 -10.17 -28.64
N ALA A 286 -1.88 -10.09 -29.97
CA ALA A 286 -3.11 -10.51 -30.67
C ALA A 286 -3.50 -11.98 -30.40
N GLU A 287 -2.55 -12.79 -29.90
CA GLU A 287 -2.74 -14.20 -29.52
C GLU A 287 -3.20 -14.39 -28.06
N GLY A 288 -3.52 -13.33 -27.32
CA GLY A 288 -3.90 -13.41 -25.90
C GLY A 288 -2.75 -13.83 -24.97
N LYS A 289 -1.49 -13.71 -25.43
CA LYS A 289 -0.32 -13.92 -24.56
C LYS A 289 0.02 -12.61 -23.85
N PRO A 290 0.40 -12.66 -22.56
CA PRO A 290 0.87 -11.50 -21.82
C PRO A 290 1.99 -10.79 -22.58
N GLY A 291 1.95 -9.45 -22.60
CA GLY A 291 3.03 -8.65 -23.18
C GLY A 291 4.37 -8.89 -22.49
N ARG A 292 5.46 -8.41 -23.10
CA ARG A 292 6.79 -8.49 -22.50
C ARG A 292 6.97 -7.41 -21.44
N ILE A 293 7.73 -7.72 -20.39
CA ILE A 293 8.16 -6.73 -19.41
C ILE A 293 9.26 -5.88 -20.05
N ARG A 294 9.14 -4.55 -19.95
CA ARG A 294 10.12 -3.58 -20.47
C ARG A 294 10.28 -2.40 -19.51
N LEU A 295 11.39 -1.69 -19.64
CA LEU A 295 11.61 -0.40 -18.98
C LEU A 295 10.98 0.72 -19.83
N SER A 296 10.19 1.62 -19.24
CA SER A 296 9.64 2.81 -19.90
C SER A 296 9.21 3.89 -18.92
N HIS A 297 9.51 5.15 -19.24
CA HIS A 297 8.96 6.32 -18.55
C HIS A 297 7.45 6.53 -18.81
N GLU A 298 6.83 5.77 -19.71
CA GLU A 298 5.38 5.82 -19.93
C GLU A 298 4.57 5.15 -18.82
N PHE A 299 5.11 4.12 -18.16
CA PHE A 299 4.36 3.37 -17.14
C PHE A 299 3.99 4.25 -15.94
N PRO A 300 4.92 5.01 -15.34
CA PRO A 300 4.58 5.89 -14.21
C PRO A 300 3.50 6.91 -14.56
N ARG A 301 3.57 7.48 -15.78
CA ARG A 301 2.59 8.45 -16.28
C ARG A 301 1.21 7.84 -16.41
N THR A 302 1.15 6.68 -17.06
CA THR A 302 -0.10 5.95 -17.31
C THR A 302 -0.75 5.52 -16.00
N HIS A 303 0.05 4.96 -15.08
CA HIS A 303 -0.42 4.55 -13.76
C HIS A 303 -0.93 5.75 -12.96
N ALA A 304 -0.28 6.91 -13.02
CA ALA A 304 -0.72 8.09 -12.29
C ALA A 304 -2.11 8.57 -12.76
N ALA A 305 -2.37 8.62 -14.07
CA ALA A 305 -3.69 8.98 -14.59
C ALA A 305 -4.79 8.00 -14.14
N GLN A 306 -4.49 6.70 -14.19
CA GLN A 306 -5.42 5.66 -13.74
C GLN A 306 -5.66 5.74 -12.22
N SER A 307 -4.60 5.97 -11.46
CA SER A 307 -4.64 6.05 -10.00
C SER A 307 -5.38 7.30 -9.53
N LEU A 308 -5.27 8.45 -10.22
CA LEU A 308 -6.06 9.64 -9.94
C LEU A 308 -7.57 9.38 -10.12
N ILE A 309 -7.95 8.70 -11.21
CA ILE A 309 -9.35 8.29 -11.43
C ILE A 309 -9.77 7.26 -10.36
N GLY A 310 -8.87 6.37 -9.94
CA GLY A 310 -9.07 5.46 -8.82
C GLY A 310 -9.32 6.17 -7.49
N CYS A 311 -8.59 7.25 -7.19
CA CYS A 311 -8.83 8.09 -6.02
C CYS A 311 -10.25 8.66 -6.02
N VAL A 312 -10.72 9.18 -7.16
CA VAL A 312 -12.10 9.68 -7.30
C VAL A 312 -13.11 8.57 -7.06
N SER A 313 -12.89 7.40 -7.65
CA SER A 313 -13.74 6.21 -7.47
C SER A 313 -13.90 5.83 -6.00
N ASP A 314 -12.78 5.76 -5.29
CA ASP A 314 -12.75 5.37 -3.88
C ASP A 314 -13.39 6.45 -3.01
N ASP A 315 -13.09 7.74 -3.22
CA ASP A 315 -13.68 8.83 -2.44
C ASP A 315 -15.19 8.91 -2.62
N GLN A 316 -15.71 8.73 -3.84
CA GLN A 316 -17.14 8.63 -4.09
C GLN A 316 -17.77 7.42 -3.39
N ARG A 317 -17.09 6.26 -3.42
CA ARG A 317 -17.57 5.00 -2.82
C ARG A 317 -17.60 5.05 -1.30
N PHE A 318 -16.59 5.65 -0.68
CA PHE A 318 -16.39 5.67 0.77
C PHE A 318 -16.79 6.99 1.43
N LYS A 319 -17.42 7.92 0.69
CA LYS A 319 -17.79 9.29 1.11
C LYS A 319 -18.46 9.45 2.49
N ALA A 320 -19.18 8.45 2.99
CA ALA A 320 -19.85 8.55 4.28
C ALA A 320 -19.09 7.91 5.45
N ILE A 321 -17.91 7.34 5.22
CA ILE A 321 -16.99 6.97 6.31
C ILE A 321 -16.32 8.25 6.81
N THR A 322 -16.58 8.63 8.06
CA THR A 322 -16.08 9.89 8.65
C THR A 322 -14.56 9.99 8.68
N ASP A 323 -13.89 8.88 8.96
CA ASP A 323 -12.43 8.77 9.01
C ASP A 323 -11.86 8.23 7.69
N TRP A 324 -12.59 8.38 6.58
CA TRP A 324 -12.03 8.09 5.28
C TRP A 324 -10.95 9.10 4.99
N SER A 325 -9.83 8.62 4.47
CA SER A 325 -8.65 9.41 4.20
C SER A 325 -8.89 10.56 3.21
N MET A 326 -9.97 10.51 2.40
CA MET A 326 -10.24 11.44 1.29
C MET A 326 -9.01 11.57 0.38
N LYS A 327 -8.83 10.59 -0.50
CA LYS A 327 -7.64 10.42 -1.35
C LYS A 327 -7.34 11.64 -2.21
N VAL A 328 -8.36 12.26 -2.83
CA VAL A 328 -8.18 13.47 -3.66
C VAL A 328 -7.74 14.66 -2.80
N SER A 329 -8.40 14.89 -1.67
CA SER A 329 -8.01 15.97 -0.73
C SER A 329 -6.62 15.75 -0.13
N THR A 330 -6.25 14.49 0.17
CA THR A 330 -4.90 14.15 0.64
C THR A 330 -3.86 14.44 -0.44
N MET A 331 -4.15 14.09 -1.69
CA MET A 331 -3.28 14.41 -2.82
C MET A 331 -3.08 15.93 -2.96
N GLU A 332 -4.15 16.71 -2.88
CA GLU A 332 -4.08 18.18 -2.95
C GLU A 332 -3.22 18.76 -1.83
N SER A 333 -3.43 18.32 -0.58
CA SER A 333 -2.65 18.75 0.58
C SER A 333 -1.16 18.44 0.42
N VAL A 334 -0.85 17.17 0.16
CA VAL A 334 0.53 16.67 0.04
C VAL A 334 1.29 17.31 -1.11
N LEU A 335 0.67 17.39 -2.29
CA LEU A 335 1.36 17.93 -3.46
C LEU A 335 1.45 19.45 -3.41
N GLY A 336 0.48 20.11 -2.76
CA GLY A 336 0.46 21.57 -2.58
C GLY A 336 1.66 22.09 -1.79
N GLU A 337 2.25 21.27 -0.91
CA GLU A 337 3.49 21.59 -0.20
C GLU A 337 4.74 21.52 -1.08
N ALA A 338 4.70 20.73 -2.17
CA ALA A 338 5.83 20.56 -3.09
C ALA A 338 5.82 21.58 -4.24
N PHE A 339 4.63 22.00 -4.70
CA PHE A 339 4.44 23.03 -5.72
C PHE A 339 2.99 23.55 -5.72
N GLU A 340 2.80 24.82 -6.10
CA GLU A 340 1.47 25.44 -6.13
C GLU A 340 0.67 25.03 -7.38
N PHE A 341 -0.58 24.60 -7.18
CA PHE A 341 -1.58 24.33 -8.22
C PHE A 341 -3.00 24.46 -7.66
N ASP A 342 -3.98 24.69 -8.53
CA ASP A 342 -5.40 24.79 -8.18
C ASP A 342 -6.11 23.43 -8.27
N PHE A 343 -5.78 22.63 -9.30
CA PHE A 343 -6.32 21.28 -9.47
C PHE A 343 -5.40 20.38 -10.32
N ALA A 344 -5.53 19.07 -10.10
CA ALA A 344 -5.01 18.07 -11.02
C ALA A 344 -6.02 17.82 -12.14
N ALA A 345 -5.58 17.32 -13.30
CA ALA A 345 -6.47 17.04 -14.41
C ALA A 345 -6.00 15.87 -15.27
N VAL A 346 -6.95 15.21 -15.92
CA VAL A 346 -6.69 14.16 -16.90
C VAL A 346 -7.08 14.63 -18.31
N GLU A 347 -6.23 14.34 -19.30
CA GLU A 347 -6.55 14.60 -20.70
C GLU A 347 -7.61 13.59 -21.19
N ILE A 348 -8.56 14.06 -22.00
CA ILE A 348 -9.61 13.19 -22.59
C ILE A 348 -9.57 13.20 -24.12
N ASP A 349 -10.03 12.09 -24.71
CA ASP A 349 -10.19 11.95 -26.15
C ASP A 349 -11.08 13.08 -26.71
N PRO A 350 -10.61 13.88 -27.69
CA PRO A 350 -11.35 14.96 -28.34
C PRO A 350 -12.74 14.59 -28.90
N GLN A 351 -13.00 13.30 -29.16
CA GLN A 351 -14.28 12.81 -29.68
C GLN A 351 -15.33 12.58 -28.58
N LYS A 352 -14.92 12.45 -27.32
CA LYS A 352 -15.84 12.18 -26.20
C LYS A 352 -16.60 13.44 -25.82
N ARG A 353 -17.86 13.29 -25.40
CA ARG A 353 -18.70 14.43 -24.97
C ARG A 353 -18.49 14.69 -23.49
N VAL A 354 -17.97 15.87 -23.14
CA VAL A 354 -17.71 16.28 -21.74
C VAL A 354 -18.97 16.14 -20.88
N ARG A 355 -20.14 16.57 -21.38
CA ARG A 355 -21.42 16.44 -20.68
C ARG A 355 -21.71 15.03 -20.15
N ASN A 356 -21.27 13.98 -20.86
CA ASN A 356 -21.51 12.62 -20.43
C ASN A 356 -20.67 12.22 -19.21
N LEU A 357 -19.56 12.93 -18.96
CA LEU A 357 -18.62 12.66 -17.87
C LEU A 357 -19.10 13.18 -16.52
N TYR A 358 -20.25 13.86 -16.47
CA TYR A 358 -20.81 14.44 -15.24
C TYR A 358 -22.21 13.89 -14.96
N PHE A 359 -22.56 13.72 -13.68
CA PHE A 359 -23.91 13.32 -13.24
C PHE A 359 -24.92 14.43 -13.53
N ASN A 360 -24.55 15.68 -13.24
CA ASN A 360 -25.36 16.86 -13.53
C ASN A 360 -24.49 17.99 -14.11
N TYR A 361 -24.18 17.89 -15.41
CA TYR A 361 -23.31 18.85 -16.09
C TYR A 361 -23.78 20.30 -15.98
N ASP A 362 -25.09 20.54 -16.01
CA ASP A 362 -25.66 21.90 -16.02
C ASP A 362 -25.57 22.57 -14.62
N ALA A 363 -25.22 21.82 -13.57
CA ALA A 363 -24.97 22.34 -12.22
C ALA A 363 -23.49 22.63 -11.95
N VAL A 364 -22.58 22.21 -12.84
CA VAL A 364 -21.14 22.49 -12.72
C VAL A 364 -20.90 23.93 -13.21
N GLU A 365 -20.15 24.72 -12.44
CA GLU A 365 -19.88 26.12 -12.79
C GLU A 365 -19.26 26.25 -14.19
N ASP A 366 -19.73 27.21 -14.97
CA ASP A 366 -19.27 27.42 -16.35
C ASP A 366 -17.75 27.69 -16.36
N GLY A 367 -17.00 26.84 -17.07
CA GLY A 367 -15.53 26.89 -17.12
C GLY A 367 -14.79 25.97 -16.14
N SER A 368 -15.46 25.40 -15.14
CA SER A 368 -14.86 24.40 -14.22
C SER A 368 -14.99 22.96 -14.73
N ALA A 369 -15.93 22.69 -15.64
CA ALA A 369 -16.18 21.34 -16.14
C ALA A 369 -15.10 20.81 -17.11
N VAL A 370 -14.39 21.70 -17.82
CA VAL A 370 -13.36 21.34 -18.79
C VAL A 370 -12.43 22.52 -19.04
N VAL A 371 -11.12 22.24 -19.06
CA VAL A 371 -10.09 23.19 -19.42
C VAL A 371 -9.59 22.88 -20.81
N ASN A 372 -9.61 23.89 -21.69
CA ASN A 372 -9.10 23.77 -23.05
C ASN A 372 -7.75 24.49 -23.14
N PHE A 373 -6.69 23.77 -23.48
CA PHE A 373 -5.35 24.34 -23.62
C PHE A 373 -4.66 23.73 -24.84
N GLU A 374 -4.16 24.58 -25.75
CA GLU A 374 -3.48 24.16 -27.00
C GLU A 374 -4.24 23.09 -27.82
N GLY A 375 -5.56 23.21 -27.90
CA GLY A 375 -6.42 22.28 -28.64
C GLY A 375 -6.66 20.94 -27.94
N ARG A 376 -6.15 20.76 -26.71
CA ARG A 376 -6.42 19.60 -25.85
C ARG A 376 -7.49 19.93 -24.82
N ARG A 377 -8.14 18.89 -24.30
CA ARG A 377 -9.22 19.01 -23.32
C ARG A 377 -8.87 18.23 -22.07
N TYR A 378 -8.95 18.90 -20.94
CA TYR A 378 -8.63 18.36 -19.62
C TYR A 378 -9.84 18.42 -18.73
N ILE A 379 -10.08 17.36 -17.97
CA ILE A 379 -11.12 17.30 -16.95
C ILE A 379 -10.46 17.56 -15.59
N PRO A 380 -10.79 18.68 -14.93
CA PRO A 380 -10.32 18.97 -13.58
C PRO A 380 -10.80 17.90 -12.59
N VAL A 381 -9.88 17.46 -11.74
CA VAL A 381 -10.12 16.56 -10.61
C VAL A 381 -9.63 17.28 -9.37
N SER A 382 -10.59 17.76 -8.58
CA SER A 382 -10.36 18.39 -7.29
C SER A 382 -11.35 17.89 -6.25
N THR A 383 -11.12 18.22 -4.99
CA THR A 383 -12.09 17.94 -3.91
C THR A 383 -13.46 18.55 -4.21
N GLU A 384 -13.50 19.67 -4.92
CA GLU A 384 -14.73 20.38 -5.29
C GLU A 384 -15.49 19.70 -6.44
N THR A 385 -14.79 19.24 -7.49
CA THR A 385 -15.45 18.71 -8.70
C THR A 385 -15.63 17.20 -8.69
N MET A 386 -14.93 16.47 -7.82
CA MET A 386 -14.86 15.00 -7.91
C MET A 386 -16.22 14.32 -7.78
N ASN A 387 -17.15 14.86 -6.99
CA ASN A 387 -18.46 14.25 -6.75
C ASN A 387 -19.40 14.35 -7.95
N ASP A 388 -19.15 15.28 -8.87
CA ASP A 388 -19.98 15.44 -10.06
C ASP A 388 -19.55 14.50 -11.19
N LEU A 389 -18.37 13.88 -11.11
CA LEU A 389 -17.78 13.05 -12.16
C LEU A 389 -18.39 11.64 -12.22
N VAL A 390 -18.67 11.16 -13.43
CA VAL A 390 -19.03 9.76 -13.71
C VAL A 390 -17.76 8.97 -14.02
N VAL A 391 -17.21 8.32 -12.99
CA VAL A 391 -15.90 7.65 -13.02
C VAL A 391 -15.72 6.68 -14.19
N ASP A 392 -16.69 5.78 -14.43
CA ASP A 392 -16.60 4.79 -15.52
C ASP A 392 -16.43 5.46 -16.89
N LYS A 393 -17.18 6.54 -17.12
CA LYS A 393 -17.11 7.28 -18.39
C LYS A 393 -15.86 8.12 -18.50
N LEU A 394 -15.36 8.65 -17.38
CA LEU A 394 -14.08 9.37 -17.34
C LEU A 394 -12.92 8.42 -17.64
N SER A 395 -12.91 7.24 -17.04
CA SER A 395 -11.95 6.17 -17.32
C SER A 395 -11.94 5.80 -18.80
N ASP A 396 -13.12 5.61 -19.41
CA ASP A 396 -13.27 5.32 -20.84
C ASP A 396 -12.88 6.47 -21.79
N ALA A 397 -12.90 7.71 -21.30
CA ALA A 397 -12.56 8.90 -22.08
C ALA A 397 -11.10 9.32 -21.91
N CYS A 398 -10.43 8.89 -20.84
CA CYS A 398 -9.10 9.35 -20.47
C CYS A 398 -8.02 8.88 -21.45
N LEU A 399 -7.20 9.82 -21.92
CA LEU A 399 -5.96 9.54 -22.63
C LEU A 399 -4.83 9.29 -21.62
N VAL A 400 -4.88 8.13 -20.95
CA VAL A 400 -3.97 7.77 -19.84
C VAL A 400 -2.48 7.97 -20.13
N LYS A 401 -2.05 7.88 -21.40
CA LYS A 401 -0.66 8.11 -21.81
C LYS A 401 -0.16 9.54 -21.56
N SER A 402 -1.08 10.50 -21.53
CA SER A 402 -0.77 11.90 -21.22
C SER A 402 -0.40 12.09 -19.74
N GLY A 403 -0.80 11.15 -18.87
CA GLY A 403 -0.59 11.23 -17.44
C GLY A 403 -1.50 12.26 -16.78
N VAL A 404 -1.05 12.77 -15.64
CA VAL A 404 -1.73 13.83 -14.89
C VAL A 404 -1.05 15.17 -15.18
N THR A 405 -1.87 16.18 -15.44
CA THR A 405 -1.43 17.57 -15.62
C THR A 405 -1.96 18.40 -14.46
N PHE A 406 -1.15 19.29 -13.91
CA PHE A 406 -1.54 20.22 -12.85
C PHE A 406 -1.75 21.60 -13.45
N PHE A 407 -2.75 22.34 -12.96
CA PHE A 407 -3.12 23.65 -13.47
C PHE A 407 -3.09 24.70 -12.37
N LYS A 408 -2.68 25.91 -12.72
CA LYS A 408 -2.82 27.12 -11.91
C LYS A 408 -3.37 28.23 -12.81
N GLU A 409 -4.44 28.89 -12.39
CA GLU A 409 -5.17 29.90 -13.18
C GLU A 409 -5.51 29.40 -14.59
N ASN A 410 -5.99 28.15 -14.70
CA ASN A 410 -6.28 27.45 -15.96
C ASN A 410 -5.11 27.31 -16.94
N THR A 411 -3.87 27.50 -16.48
CA THR A 411 -2.64 27.27 -17.26
C THR A 411 -1.90 26.05 -16.71
N PRO A 412 -1.44 25.11 -17.55
CA PRO A 412 -0.71 23.95 -17.06
C PRO A 412 0.65 24.38 -16.48
N ILE A 413 1.02 23.82 -15.33
CA ILE A 413 2.31 24.09 -14.70
C ILE A 413 3.40 23.15 -15.23
N GLU A 414 4.60 23.67 -15.40
CA GLU A 414 5.76 22.87 -15.76
C GLU A 414 6.46 22.33 -14.51
N LEU A 415 6.38 21.01 -14.32
CA LEU A 415 7.10 20.32 -13.24
C LEU A 415 8.48 19.85 -13.69
N SER A 416 9.48 20.02 -12.81
CA SER A 416 10.78 19.36 -12.94
C SER A 416 10.62 17.83 -12.98
N SER A 417 11.64 17.11 -13.43
CA SER A 417 11.61 15.64 -13.46
C SER A 417 11.39 15.03 -12.06
N GLY A 418 12.03 15.58 -11.03
CA GLY A 418 11.88 15.17 -9.64
C GLY A 418 10.48 15.43 -9.08
N GLN A 419 9.95 16.65 -9.23
CA GLN A 419 8.57 16.98 -8.80
C GLN A 419 7.52 16.12 -9.50
N ARG A 420 7.70 15.85 -10.80
CA ARG A 420 6.79 15.02 -11.57
C ARG A 420 6.79 13.57 -11.10
N LEU A 421 7.98 13.02 -10.81
CA LEU A 421 8.10 11.68 -10.27
C LEU A 421 7.49 11.59 -8.87
N PHE A 422 7.79 12.56 -8.01
CA PHE A 422 7.17 12.71 -6.70
C PHE A 422 5.64 12.70 -6.79
N ALA A 423 5.07 13.52 -7.67
CA ALA A 423 3.63 13.54 -7.93
C ALA A 423 3.08 12.18 -8.37
N TYR A 424 3.80 11.45 -9.23
CA TYR A 424 3.38 10.10 -9.63
C TYR A 424 3.43 9.11 -8.47
N ILE A 425 4.44 9.17 -7.60
CA ILE A 425 4.51 8.28 -6.43
C ILE A 425 3.29 8.51 -5.53
N VAL A 426 3.00 9.77 -5.18
CA VAL A 426 1.87 10.14 -4.34
C VAL A 426 0.55 9.65 -4.92
N ILE A 427 0.28 10.00 -6.18
CA ILE A 427 -0.98 9.65 -6.85
C ILE A 427 -1.12 8.14 -6.98
N ASN A 428 -0.05 7.43 -7.36
CA ASN A 428 -0.08 5.97 -7.50
C ASN A 428 -0.32 5.28 -6.17
N LEU A 429 0.37 5.71 -5.11
CA LEU A 429 0.18 5.14 -3.78
C LEU A 429 -1.26 5.36 -3.30
N LEU A 430 -1.76 6.60 -3.37
CA LEU A 430 -3.15 6.92 -2.99
C LEU A 430 -4.17 6.12 -3.82
N GLY A 431 -3.96 5.97 -5.12
CA GLY A 431 -4.91 5.29 -6.00
C GLY A 431 -5.09 3.80 -5.72
N VAL A 432 -4.17 3.14 -5.00
CA VAL A 432 -4.29 1.71 -4.68
C VAL A 432 -4.24 1.35 -3.21
N ILE A 433 -3.72 2.24 -2.36
CA ILE A 433 -3.57 1.94 -0.94
C ILE A 433 -4.92 1.60 -0.32
N ARG A 434 -4.90 0.54 0.49
CA ARG A 434 -6.01 0.05 1.29
C ARG A 434 -5.64 0.21 2.76
N ARG A 435 -6.59 -0.06 3.65
CA ARG A 435 -6.25 -0.13 5.08
C ARG A 435 -5.35 -1.33 5.36
N ASN A 436 -4.42 -1.19 6.30
CA ASN A 436 -3.47 -2.25 6.65
C ASN A 436 -2.60 -2.70 5.45
N SER A 437 -2.23 -1.78 4.55
CA SER A 437 -1.26 -2.07 3.49
C SER A 437 0.18 -1.98 4.03
N LEU A 438 1.09 -2.76 3.46
CA LEU A 438 2.53 -2.59 3.63
C LEU A 438 3.12 -1.96 2.36
N VAL A 439 3.68 -0.76 2.49
CA VAL A 439 4.31 -0.03 1.40
C VAL A 439 5.82 -0.29 1.43
N LEU A 440 6.34 -0.97 0.41
CA LEU A 440 7.75 -1.23 0.23
C LEU A 440 8.31 -0.20 -0.75
N ILE A 441 9.36 0.51 -0.36
CA ILE A 441 9.95 1.58 -1.17
C ILE A 441 11.44 1.30 -1.29
N ASP A 442 11.94 1.27 -2.52
CA ASP A 442 13.33 0.93 -2.81
C ASP A 442 14.02 2.11 -3.51
N GLU A 443 15.04 2.64 -2.83
CA GLU A 443 15.88 3.78 -3.23
C GLU A 443 15.08 5.02 -3.70
N PRO A 444 14.18 5.58 -2.86
CA PRO A 444 13.40 6.76 -3.22
C PRO A 444 14.26 7.99 -3.55
N GLU A 445 15.47 8.09 -3.00
CA GLU A 445 16.40 9.19 -3.19
C GLU A 445 17.01 9.30 -4.60
N LEU A 446 16.98 8.24 -5.42
CA LEU A 446 17.65 8.23 -6.74
C LEU A 446 17.26 9.39 -7.67
N PHE A 447 16.07 9.97 -7.46
CA PHE A 447 15.50 11.00 -8.32
C PHE A 447 14.88 12.16 -7.54
N LEU A 448 15.07 12.19 -6.22
CA LEU A 448 14.54 13.23 -5.35
C LEU A 448 15.68 14.13 -4.88
N HIS A 449 15.47 15.44 -4.94
CA HIS A 449 16.35 16.38 -4.24
C HIS A 449 16.15 16.18 -2.72
N PRO A 450 17.15 16.41 -1.85
CA PRO A 450 17.00 16.22 -0.41
C PRO A 450 15.76 16.88 0.21
N THR A 451 15.36 18.05 -0.28
CA THR A 451 14.11 18.72 0.14
C THR A 451 12.86 17.90 -0.18
N LEU A 452 12.82 17.26 -1.36
CA LEU A 452 11.72 16.38 -1.75
C LEU A 452 11.75 15.05 -0.99
N GLU A 453 12.90 14.59 -0.53
CA GLU A 453 12.99 13.39 0.33
C GLU A 453 12.32 13.62 1.70
N ILE A 454 12.51 14.80 2.29
CA ILE A 454 11.85 15.17 3.56
C ILE A 454 10.34 15.22 3.36
N GLN A 455 9.88 15.94 2.32
CA GLN A 455 8.47 16.01 1.95
C GLN A 455 7.89 14.62 1.64
N PHE A 456 8.69 13.74 1.05
CA PHE A 456 8.30 12.36 0.79
C PHE A 456 8.05 11.55 2.06
N VAL A 457 8.93 11.66 3.06
CA VAL A 457 8.72 10.95 4.34
C VAL A 457 7.52 11.53 5.08
N GLU A 458 7.34 12.85 5.07
CA GLU A 458 6.18 13.53 5.66
C GLU A 458 4.86 13.07 5.04
N MET A 459 4.77 13.18 3.71
CA MET A 459 3.66 12.64 2.90
C MET A 459 3.37 11.18 3.22
N LEU A 460 4.42 10.37 3.27
CA LEU A 460 4.27 8.94 3.50
C LEU A 460 3.67 8.70 4.87
N LYS A 461 4.16 9.35 5.93
CA LYS A 461 3.60 9.23 7.28
C LYS A 461 2.13 9.66 7.33
N GLU A 462 1.77 10.74 6.65
CA GLU A 462 0.38 11.21 6.58
C GLU A 462 -0.53 10.15 5.93
N ILE A 463 -0.13 9.61 4.78
CA ILE A 463 -0.88 8.54 4.10
C ILE A 463 -0.96 7.31 5.00
N LEU A 464 0.16 6.83 5.52
CA LEU A 464 0.21 5.62 6.35
C LEU A 464 -0.70 5.73 7.58
N SER A 465 -0.68 6.87 8.27
CA SER A 465 -1.55 7.16 9.41
C SER A 465 -3.04 7.10 9.03
N ARG A 466 -3.44 7.78 7.94
CA ARG A 466 -4.85 7.80 7.47
C ARG A 466 -5.38 6.41 7.11
N PHE A 467 -4.53 5.53 6.58
CA PHE A 467 -4.92 4.17 6.18
C PHE A 467 -4.62 3.09 7.24
N ASN A 468 -4.02 3.43 8.38
CA ASN A 468 -3.44 2.44 9.29
C ASN A 468 -2.54 1.43 8.55
N SER A 469 -1.73 1.95 7.64
CA SER A 469 -0.79 1.20 6.81
C SER A 469 0.62 1.44 7.33
N LYS A 470 1.57 0.59 6.94
CA LYS A 470 2.97 0.68 7.36
C LYS A 470 3.90 0.72 6.16
N ALA A 471 5.12 1.21 6.34
CA ALA A 471 6.12 1.21 5.27
C ALA A 471 7.48 0.64 5.71
N LEU A 472 8.17 0.07 4.73
CA LEU A 472 9.56 -0.35 4.81
C LEU A 472 10.34 0.26 3.65
N LEU A 473 11.31 1.11 3.96
CA LEU A 473 12.11 1.85 2.99
C LEU A 473 13.51 1.25 2.93
N ALA A 474 13.98 0.81 1.78
CA ALA A 474 15.40 0.61 1.54
C ALA A 474 16.00 1.90 0.97
N THR A 475 17.01 2.45 1.64
CA THR A 475 17.61 3.74 1.24
C THR A 475 19.11 3.78 1.57
N HIS A 476 19.78 4.72 0.93
CA HIS A 476 21.13 5.20 1.22
C HIS A 476 21.11 6.62 1.81
N SER A 477 19.94 7.23 1.95
CA SER A 477 19.80 8.61 2.42
C SER A 477 19.73 8.69 3.94
N GLU A 478 20.73 9.36 4.51
CA GLU A 478 20.75 9.76 5.92
C GLU A 478 19.67 10.81 6.22
N VAL A 479 19.24 11.58 5.21
CA VAL A 479 18.16 12.57 5.34
C VAL A 479 16.85 11.85 5.64
N ILE A 480 16.57 10.73 4.98
CA ILE A 480 15.39 9.89 5.27
C ILE A 480 15.49 9.27 6.66
N VAL A 481 16.67 8.74 7.03
CA VAL A 481 16.89 8.13 8.36
C VAL A 481 16.67 9.14 9.49
N ARG A 482 17.04 10.41 9.28
CA ARG A 482 16.80 11.48 10.26
C ARG A 482 15.32 11.71 10.56
N GLU A 483 14.42 11.33 9.66
CA GLU A 483 12.98 11.51 9.85
C GLU A 483 12.33 10.32 10.56
N VAL A 484 13.09 9.30 10.99
CA VAL A 484 12.55 8.05 11.55
C VAL A 484 13.14 7.75 12.92
N PRO A 485 12.37 7.19 13.89
CA PRO A 485 12.90 6.79 15.20
C PRO A 485 13.96 5.70 15.11
N ALA A 486 14.95 5.72 16.00
CA ALA A 486 16.12 4.83 15.93
C ALA A 486 15.78 3.33 15.98
N ASP A 487 14.76 2.94 16.73
CA ASP A 487 14.26 1.56 16.82
C ASP A 487 13.51 1.09 15.56
N CYS A 488 13.16 2.01 14.66
CA CYS A 488 12.67 1.73 13.32
C CYS A 488 13.78 1.77 12.24
N VAL A 489 15.03 2.07 12.61
CA VAL A 489 16.18 2.12 11.69
C VAL A 489 17.00 0.84 11.80
N HIS A 490 17.17 0.15 10.69
CA HIS A 490 17.88 -1.12 10.57
C HIS A 490 19.13 -0.92 9.72
N VAL A 491 20.30 -0.88 10.37
CA VAL A 491 21.60 -0.68 9.73
C VAL A 491 22.18 -2.03 9.32
N PHE A 492 22.30 -2.23 8.01
CA PHE A 492 22.87 -3.42 7.39
C PHE A 492 24.39 -3.24 7.26
N GLN A 493 25.15 -4.09 7.93
CA GLN A 493 26.62 -4.07 7.88
C GLN A 493 27.14 -5.44 7.46
N ARG A 494 28.01 -5.45 6.44
CA ARG A 494 28.74 -6.65 6.05
C ARG A 494 30.03 -6.70 6.87
N THR A 495 30.18 -7.75 7.66
CA THR A 495 31.37 -8.03 8.45
C THR A 495 32.05 -9.28 7.91
N ASP A 496 33.27 -9.56 8.37
CA ASP A 496 33.97 -10.81 8.02
C ASP A 496 33.22 -12.06 8.50
N ASP A 497 32.41 -11.91 9.55
CA ASP A 497 31.62 -12.97 10.19
C ASP A 497 30.16 -13.07 9.66
N GLY A 498 29.80 -12.28 8.62
CA GLY A 498 28.48 -12.30 8.00
C GLY A 498 27.73 -10.97 8.01
N LEU A 499 26.41 -11.01 7.80
CA LEU A 499 25.53 -9.82 7.83
C LEU A 499 25.10 -9.52 9.27
N VAL A 500 25.40 -8.31 9.73
CA VAL A 500 24.89 -7.78 11.00
C VAL A 500 23.81 -6.74 10.70
N ILE A 501 22.66 -6.87 11.37
CA ILE A 501 21.58 -5.88 11.35
C ILE A 501 21.49 -5.31 12.76
N SER A 502 21.65 -3.99 12.90
CA SER A 502 21.60 -3.32 14.19
C SER A 502 20.76 -2.04 14.13
N ASN A 503 20.22 -1.63 15.27
CA ASN A 503 19.62 -0.31 15.42
C ASN A 503 20.67 0.70 15.89
N PRO A 504 20.60 1.98 15.47
CA PRO A 504 21.46 3.03 16.00
C PRO A 504 21.32 3.16 17.53
N PRO A 505 22.42 3.25 18.31
CA PRO A 505 22.37 3.38 19.78
C PRO A 505 22.03 4.82 20.24
N PHE A 506 21.52 5.65 19.34
CA PHE A 506 21.16 7.04 19.57
C PHE A 506 19.93 7.39 18.74
N GLN A 507 19.16 8.38 19.19
CA GLN A 507 17.97 8.81 18.46
C GLN A 507 18.33 9.40 17.09
N THR A 508 17.74 8.85 16.04
CA THR A 508 17.87 9.33 14.65
C THR A 508 16.82 10.37 14.31
N PHE A 509 15.63 10.32 14.92
CA PHE A 509 14.56 11.29 14.68
C PHE A 509 15.02 12.72 15.07
N GLY A 510 15.14 13.61 14.08
CA GLY A 510 15.72 14.94 14.24
C GLY A 510 17.22 14.96 14.59
N GLY A 511 17.91 13.83 14.38
CA GLY A 511 19.31 13.62 14.73
C GLY A 511 20.30 14.33 13.80
N ASP A 512 21.56 14.36 14.23
CA ASP A 512 22.65 14.92 13.43
C ASP A 512 23.03 13.99 12.26
N ILE A 513 23.01 14.54 11.05
CA ILE A 513 23.27 13.79 9.82
C ILE A 513 24.69 13.23 9.81
N GLN A 514 25.70 14.01 10.25
CA GLN A 514 27.08 13.54 10.25
C GLN A 514 27.29 12.36 11.21
N ARG A 515 26.61 12.36 12.36
CA ARG A 515 26.60 11.24 13.30
C ARG A 515 25.92 10.01 12.71
N ILE A 516 24.79 10.17 12.03
CA ILE A 516 24.11 9.08 11.32
C ILE A 516 25.05 8.51 10.25
N SER A 517 25.64 9.38 9.42
CA SER A 517 26.62 9.03 8.39
C SER A 517 27.77 8.22 8.95
N SER A 518 28.38 8.71 10.02
CA SER A 518 29.55 8.10 10.65
C SER A 518 29.21 6.75 11.28
N TYR A 519 27.97 6.53 11.74
CA TYR A 519 27.56 5.24 12.27
C TYR A 519 27.26 4.22 11.16
N VAL A 520 26.61 4.67 10.09
CA VAL A 520 26.14 3.80 8.99
C VAL A 520 27.26 3.47 8.01
N PHE A 521 28.05 4.47 7.63
CA PHE A 521 29.08 4.40 6.60
C PHE A 521 30.50 4.64 7.15
N GLY A 522 30.64 4.79 8.47
CA GLY A 522 31.93 4.97 9.14
C GLY A 522 32.92 3.87 8.78
N ASP A 523 33.89 4.26 7.97
CA ASP A 523 34.86 3.38 7.35
C ASP A 523 35.97 3.06 8.35
N ASN A 524 35.83 1.97 9.11
CA ASN A 524 36.91 1.47 9.98
C ASN A 524 37.88 0.53 9.22
N GLY A 525 37.60 0.20 7.94
CA GLY A 525 38.27 -0.91 7.24
C GLY A 525 38.93 -0.57 5.90
N VAL A 526 38.49 0.45 5.16
CA VAL A 526 39.06 0.78 3.84
C VAL A 526 40.00 1.97 3.93
N SER A 527 41.30 1.73 3.70
CA SER A 527 42.30 2.80 3.56
C SER A 527 41.88 3.77 2.45
N LYS A 528 41.60 5.02 2.84
CA LYS A 528 41.00 6.01 1.94
C LYS A 528 42.01 6.42 0.85
N PRO A 529 41.58 6.68 -0.40
CA PRO A 529 42.51 7.03 -1.49
C PRO A 529 43.42 8.21 -1.17
N PHE A 530 42.91 9.22 -0.45
CA PHE A 530 43.71 10.36 -0.02
C PHE A 530 44.75 9.97 1.05
N GLU A 531 44.45 9.04 1.97
CA GLU A 531 45.42 8.56 2.97
C GLU A 531 46.59 7.84 2.29
N LYS A 532 46.30 7.02 1.26
CA LYS A 532 47.34 6.39 0.43
C LYS A 532 48.17 7.42 -0.32
N TRP A 533 47.52 8.47 -0.84
CA TRP A 533 48.19 9.58 -1.51
C TRP A 533 49.10 10.36 -0.54
N LEU A 534 48.60 10.70 0.65
CA LEU A 534 49.35 11.36 1.71
C LEU A 534 50.55 10.50 2.12
N SER A 535 50.35 9.21 2.38
CA SER A 535 51.46 8.29 2.70
C SER A 535 52.52 8.28 1.60
N ARG A 536 52.11 8.17 0.33
CA ARG A 536 53.05 8.20 -0.80
C ARG A 536 53.80 9.53 -0.88
N LYS A 537 53.12 10.66 -0.62
CA LYS A 537 53.75 11.98 -0.65
C LYS A 537 54.68 12.23 0.53
N VAL A 538 54.34 11.71 1.71
CA VAL A 538 55.24 11.68 2.88
C VAL A 538 56.49 10.84 2.57
N ASP A 539 56.35 9.72 1.84
CA ASP A 539 57.48 8.92 1.37
C ASP A 539 58.36 9.68 0.37
N GLU A 540 57.75 10.32 -0.62
CA GLU A 540 58.47 11.09 -1.65
C GLU A 540 59.22 12.31 -1.06
N LEU A 541 58.62 13.01 -0.08
CA LEU A 541 59.19 14.21 0.55
C LEU A 541 60.00 13.90 1.80
N GLY A 542 60.05 12.63 2.23
CA GLY A 542 60.83 12.13 3.35
C GLY A 542 60.29 12.46 4.75
N SER A 543 59.27 13.33 4.89
CA SER A 543 58.63 13.59 6.18
C SER A 543 57.24 14.22 6.05
N ALA A 544 56.43 14.05 7.11
CA ALA A 544 55.14 14.70 7.25
C ALA A 544 55.25 16.24 7.34
N ASP A 545 56.32 16.77 7.94
CA ASP A 545 56.53 18.23 8.03
C ASP A 545 56.87 18.82 6.66
N ALA A 546 57.69 18.12 5.87
CA ALA A 546 58.01 18.53 4.50
C ALA A 546 56.78 18.52 3.60
N LEU A 547 55.86 17.58 3.79
CA LEU A 547 54.57 17.59 3.10
C LEU A 547 53.71 18.79 3.51
N ILE A 548 53.63 19.09 4.81
CA ILE A 548 52.87 20.24 5.31
C ILE A 548 53.42 21.55 4.72
N GLU A 549 54.74 21.72 4.74
CA GLU A 549 55.39 22.92 4.19
C GLU A 549 55.21 23.02 2.67
N ALA A 550 55.29 21.89 1.95
CA ALA A 550 55.11 21.85 0.50
C ALA A 550 53.65 22.12 0.07
N MET A 551 52.66 21.79 0.90
CA MET A 551 51.25 22.02 0.59
C MET A 551 50.78 23.44 0.94
N GLY A 552 51.42 24.12 1.90
CA GLY A 552 51.16 25.53 2.20
C GLY A 552 49.67 25.86 2.39
N ASP A 553 49.15 26.73 1.53
CA ASP A 553 47.77 27.24 1.59
C ASP A 553 46.70 26.22 1.16
N ASP A 554 47.10 25.09 0.58
CA ASP A 554 46.18 24.01 0.18
C ASP A 554 45.75 23.11 1.38
N LEU A 555 46.27 23.38 2.59
CA LEU A 555 45.96 22.60 3.79
C LEU A 555 44.77 23.15 4.56
N ASN A 556 43.85 22.26 4.95
CA ASN A 556 42.90 22.53 6.01
C ASN A 556 43.39 21.93 7.36
N GLU A 557 42.77 22.35 8.46
CA GLU A 557 43.18 21.92 9.82
C GLU A 557 43.10 20.39 10.00
N GLU A 558 42.11 19.75 9.38
CA GLU A 558 41.90 18.29 9.44
C GLU A 558 43.03 17.51 8.75
N LEU A 559 43.46 17.95 7.56
CA LEU A 559 44.59 17.39 6.83
C LEU A 559 45.89 17.51 7.62
N ILE A 560 46.10 18.65 8.29
CA ILE A 560 47.29 18.85 9.15
C ILE A 560 47.29 17.82 10.29
N VAL A 561 46.15 17.62 10.95
CA VAL A 561 46.01 16.61 12.03
C VAL A 561 46.30 15.21 11.50
N GLN A 562 45.75 14.83 10.34
CA GLN A 562 45.96 13.52 9.74
C GLN A 562 47.42 13.29 9.28
N ILE A 563 48.03 14.26 8.60
CA ILE A 563 49.44 14.18 8.17
C ILE A 563 50.35 14.04 9.39
N LYS A 564 50.08 14.79 10.46
CA LYS A 564 50.82 14.65 11.73
C LYS A 564 50.58 13.31 12.41
N ALA A 565 49.36 12.77 12.38
CA ALA A 565 49.06 11.45 12.94
C ALA A 565 49.83 10.32 12.23
N MET A 566 50.11 10.46 10.93
CA MET A 566 50.93 9.50 10.17
C MET A 566 52.38 9.40 10.65
N LYS A 567 52.91 10.38 11.40
CA LYS A 567 54.23 10.25 12.08
C LYS A 567 54.24 9.12 13.12
N GLY A 568 53.09 8.84 13.75
CA GLY A 568 53.01 7.89 14.87
C GLY A 568 53.04 6.42 14.48
N HIS A 569 52.69 6.07 13.24
CA HIS A 569 52.59 4.67 12.78
C HIS A 569 53.89 4.09 12.21
N ARG A 570 54.98 4.86 12.10
CA ARG A 570 56.28 4.40 11.57
C ARG A 570 57.35 4.13 12.62
N GLN A 571 57.01 4.18 13.91
CA GLN A 571 57.91 3.84 15.01
C GLN A 571 57.50 2.53 15.70
N TRP A 572 57.32 1.44 14.95
CA TRP A 572 57.30 0.06 15.49
C TRP A 572 58.03 -0.87 14.54
#